data_AF-A0A9E4WCH1-F1
#
_entry.id   AF-A0A9E4WCH1-F1
#
_cell.length_a   1.000
_cell.length_b   1.000
_cell.length_c   1.000
_cell.angle_alpha   90.00
_cell.angle_beta   90.00
_cell.angle_gamma   90.00
#
_symmetry.space_group_name_H-M   'P 1'
#
loop_
_entity.id
_entity.type
_entity.pdbx_description
1 polymer ?
#
loop_
_entity_poly.entity_id
_entity_poly.type
_entity_poly.pdbx_seq_one_letter_code
_entity_poly.pdbx_strand_id
1 'polypeptide(L)'
;MPNTRTAHLVGSIPLPDAETVFRTVSQALGSSIRRIPDGETGDRIRWIWFQRAMLESHPDMEIDTGVEPFRVFQWDGKLIRETPWIKFKDDVDPSAVSFPTGYRDAAVESYQVY
;
A
#
# COMPACT_ATOMS: atom_id res chain seq x y z
N MET A 1 15.52 -4.14 34.90
CA MET A 1 15.31 -2.81 34.28
C MET A 1 14.05 -2.89 33.43
N PRO A 2 13.19 -1.86 33.39
CA PRO A 2 12.06 -1.86 32.46
C PRO A 2 12.63 -1.92 31.04
N ASN A 3 12.10 -2.80 30.20
CA ASN A 3 12.50 -2.90 28.81
C ASN A 3 12.11 -1.60 28.09
N THR A 4 13.10 -0.81 27.66
CA THR A 4 12.90 0.46 26.94
C THR A 4 12.80 0.27 25.42
N ARG A 5 12.91 -0.97 24.93
CA ARG A 5 12.84 -1.23 23.49
C ARG A 5 11.41 -1.06 23.00
N THR A 6 11.28 -0.18 22.01
CA THR A 6 10.03 0.04 21.29
C THR A 6 10.08 -0.70 19.97
N ALA A 7 9.01 -1.41 19.63
CA ALA A 7 8.81 -1.99 18.31
C ALA A 7 8.27 -0.92 17.36
N HIS A 8 8.79 -0.92 16.13
CA HIS A 8 8.27 -0.10 15.03
C HIS A 8 7.71 -1.04 13.97
N LEU A 9 6.40 -0.99 13.76
CA LEU A 9 5.70 -1.77 12.74
C LEU A 9 5.38 -0.88 11.55
N VAL A 10 5.50 -1.42 10.34
CA VAL A 10 5.32 -0.67 9.09
C VAL A 10 4.38 -1.43 8.16
N GLY A 11 3.26 -0.82 7.82
CA GLY A 11 2.37 -1.28 6.75
C GLY A 11 1.65 -2.60 7.04
N SER A 12 1.75 -3.54 6.10
CA SER A 12 0.88 -4.71 6.02
C SER A 12 1.11 -5.73 7.14
N ILE A 13 0.02 -6.31 7.64
CA ILE A 13 0.01 -7.42 8.60
C ILE A 13 -0.97 -8.47 8.06
N PRO A 14 -0.57 -9.75 7.90
CA PRO A 14 -1.36 -10.77 7.21
C PRO A 14 -2.51 -11.31 8.09
N LEU A 15 -3.42 -10.42 8.45
CA LEU A 15 -4.63 -10.67 9.24
C LEU A 15 -5.86 -10.20 8.45
N PRO A 16 -7.05 -10.72 8.75
CA PRO A 16 -8.23 -10.51 7.91
C PRO A 16 -8.71 -9.06 7.86
N ASP A 17 -8.60 -8.31 8.95
CA ASP A 17 -9.12 -6.95 9.09
C ASP A 17 -8.34 -6.13 10.13
N ALA A 18 -8.54 -4.81 10.12
CA ALA A 18 -7.84 -3.86 10.99
C ALA A 18 -8.14 -4.07 12.48
N GLU A 19 -9.38 -4.44 12.86
CA GLU A 19 -9.71 -4.70 14.27
C GLU A 19 -8.88 -5.88 14.80
N THR A 20 -8.81 -6.97 14.03
CA THR A 20 -8.01 -8.14 14.35
C THR A 20 -6.53 -7.77 14.45
N VAL A 21 -6.01 -6.93 13.55
CA VAL A 21 -4.65 -6.39 13.63
C VAL A 21 -4.42 -5.65 14.95
N PHE A 22 -5.27 -4.68 15.29
CA PHE A 22 -5.10 -3.88 16.51
C PHE A 22 -5.14 -4.73 17.77
N ARG A 23 -6.07 -5.68 17.86
CA ARG A 23 -6.17 -6.60 19.00
C ARG A 23 -4.94 -7.51 19.10
N THR A 24 -4.54 -8.16 18.01
CA THR A 24 -3.40 -9.08 18.00
C THR A 24 -2.08 -8.37 18.33
N VAL A 25 -1.81 -7.21 17.71
CA VAL A 25 -0.59 -6.45 17.95
C VAL A 25 -0.53 -5.92 19.38
N SER A 26 -1.63 -5.36 19.88
CA SER A 26 -1.69 -4.83 21.24
C SER A 26 -1.44 -5.92 22.29
N GLN A 27 -2.03 -7.10 22.09
CA GLN A 27 -1.81 -8.26 22.97
C GLN A 27 -0.36 -8.77 22.93
N ALA A 28 0.24 -8.82 21.73
CA ALA A 28 1.59 -9.36 21.56
C ALA A 28 2.69 -8.43 22.08
N LEU A 29 2.55 -7.11 21.90
CA LEU A 29 3.63 -6.15 22.15
C LEU A 29 3.42 -5.30 23.41
N GLY A 30 2.18 -5.14 23.89
CA GLY A 30 1.85 -4.43 25.11
C GLY A 30 2.51 -3.05 25.19
N SER A 31 3.28 -2.79 26.26
CA SER A 31 3.96 -1.52 26.48
C SER A 31 5.11 -1.22 25.51
N SER A 32 5.51 -2.20 24.68
CA SER A 32 6.60 -2.05 23.72
C SER A 32 6.16 -1.44 22.39
N ILE A 33 4.86 -1.22 22.15
CA ILE A 33 4.35 -0.60 20.92
C ILE A 33 3.81 0.81 21.19
N ARG A 34 4.09 1.75 20.27
CA ARG A 34 3.62 3.15 20.37
C ARG A 34 2.58 3.53 19.32
N ARG A 35 2.59 2.84 18.17
CA ARG A 35 1.75 3.07 17.00
C ARG A 35 1.52 1.73 16.33
N ILE A 36 0.30 1.49 15.85
CA ILE A 36 -0.04 0.23 15.18
C ILE A 36 -0.52 0.57 13.76
N PRO A 37 0.07 0.01 12.69
CA PRO A 37 -0.53 0.13 11.36
C PRO A 37 -1.85 -0.64 11.34
N ASP A 38 -2.79 -0.21 10.50
CA ASP A 38 -4.06 -0.92 10.28
C ASP A 38 -3.91 -2.28 9.56
N GLY A 39 -2.68 -2.61 9.16
CA GLY A 39 -2.31 -3.88 8.54
C GLY A 39 -2.58 -3.95 7.04
N GLU A 40 -3.00 -2.86 6.41
CA GLU A 40 -3.27 -2.80 4.96
C GLU A 40 -4.16 -3.96 4.48
N THR A 41 -5.24 -4.24 5.22
CA THR A 41 -6.14 -5.36 4.93
C THR A 41 -7.07 -5.06 3.75
N GLY A 42 -7.84 -6.07 3.30
CA GLY A 42 -8.78 -5.93 2.19
C GLY A 42 -8.09 -5.58 0.87
N ASP A 43 -8.61 -4.58 0.16
CA ASP A 43 -8.09 -4.14 -1.14
C ASP A 43 -6.62 -3.68 -1.10
N ARG A 44 -6.13 -3.32 0.10
CA ARG A 44 -4.76 -2.82 0.31
C ARG A 44 -3.73 -3.93 0.56
N ILE A 45 -4.13 -5.21 0.63
CA ILE A 45 -3.21 -6.33 0.88
C ILE A 45 -2.13 -6.45 -0.21
N ARG A 46 -2.44 -5.89 -1.38
CA ARG A 46 -1.51 -5.70 -2.49
C ARG A 46 -1.28 -4.20 -2.69
N TRP A 47 -0.55 -3.57 -1.77
CA TRP A 47 -0.38 -2.11 -1.75
C TRP A 47 0.08 -1.50 -3.10
N ILE A 48 0.94 -2.20 -3.85
CA ILE A 48 1.38 -1.77 -5.20
C ILE A 48 0.19 -1.67 -6.15
N TRP A 49 -0.69 -2.66 -6.12
CA TRP A 49 -1.88 -2.72 -6.98
C TRP A 49 -2.96 -1.74 -6.53
N PHE A 50 -3.08 -1.51 -5.21
CA PHE A 50 -3.93 -0.46 -4.66
C PHE A 50 -3.52 0.92 -5.19
N GLN A 51 -2.23 1.27 -5.14
CA GLN A 51 -1.75 2.53 -5.72
C GLN A 51 -1.86 2.56 -7.25
N ARG A 52 -1.62 1.42 -7.91
CA ARG A 52 -1.80 1.32 -9.36
C ARG A 52 -3.24 1.62 -9.77
N ALA A 53 -4.24 1.11 -9.06
CA ALA A 53 -5.65 1.40 -9.35
C ALA A 53 -5.98 2.90 -9.20
N MET A 54 -5.38 3.57 -8.19
CA MET A 54 -5.47 5.03 -8.08
C MET A 54 -4.83 5.73 -9.29
N LEU A 55 -3.63 5.31 -9.69
CA LEU A 55 -2.95 5.90 -10.85
C LEU A 55 -3.71 5.68 -12.17
N GLU A 56 -4.26 4.49 -12.40
CA GLU A 56 -5.03 4.18 -13.61
C GLU A 56 -6.37 4.93 -13.68
N SER A 57 -6.93 5.31 -12.53
CA SER A 57 -8.16 6.12 -12.45
C SER A 57 -7.90 7.63 -12.38
N HIS A 58 -6.64 8.06 -12.26
CA HIS A 58 -6.28 9.45 -12.13
C HIS A 58 -6.43 10.21 -13.47
N PRO A 59 -7.09 11.39 -13.50
CA PRO A 59 -7.38 12.09 -14.76
C PRO A 59 -6.15 12.52 -15.55
N ASP A 60 -5.03 12.73 -14.86
CA ASP A 60 -3.76 13.21 -15.46
C ASP A 60 -2.81 12.09 -15.88
N MET A 61 -3.20 10.84 -15.67
CA MET A 61 -2.38 9.66 -15.96
C MET A 61 -2.96 8.87 -17.13
N GLU A 62 -2.11 8.09 -17.80
CA GLU A 62 -2.52 7.16 -18.84
C GLU A 62 -1.56 5.96 -18.94
N ILE A 63 -2.02 4.89 -19.58
CA ILE A 63 -1.16 3.75 -19.91
C ILE A 63 -0.14 4.20 -20.96
N ASP A 64 1.14 3.94 -20.70
CA ASP A 64 2.19 4.22 -21.66
C ASP A 64 2.25 3.11 -22.71
N THR A 65 1.79 3.41 -23.92
CA THR A 65 1.82 2.49 -25.07
C THR A 65 3.10 2.61 -25.90
N GLY A 66 3.97 3.58 -25.58
CA GLY A 66 5.23 3.83 -26.29
C GLY A 66 6.41 3.02 -25.77
N VAL A 67 6.24 2.28 -24.66
CA VAL A 67 7.27 1.48 -24.02
C VAL A 67 6.81 0.03 -23.85
N GLU A 68 7.75 -0.91 -23.95
CA GLU A 68 7.47 -2.31 -23.69
C GLU A 68 7.02 -2.52 -22.23
N PRO A 69 5.98 -3.35 -21.97
CA PRO A 69 5.52 -3.65 -20.63
C PRO A 69 6.62 -4.23 -19.74
N PHE A 70 6.51 -3.99 -18.43
CA PHE A 70 7.34 -4.66 -17.45
C PHE A 70 7.00 -6.15 -17.39
N ARG A 71 7.98 -7.00 -17.70
CA ARG A 71 7.85 -8.46 -17.71
C ARG A 71 8.55 -9.07 -16.49
N VAL A 72 7.80 -9.83 -15.70
CA VAL A 72 8.33 -10.58 -14.55
C VAL A 72 8.45 -12.05 -14.93
N PHE A 73 9.67 -12.56 -14.87
CA PHE A 73 9.97 -13.96 -15.12
C PHE A 73 10.23 -14.70 -13.80
N GLN A 74 9.79 -15.95 -13.77
CA GLN A 74 10.17 -16.92 -12.76
C GLN A 74 11.66 -17.31 -12.93
N TRP A 75 12.24 -17.92 -11.90
CA TRP A 75 13.62 -18.41 -11.94
C TRP A 75 13.91 -19.41 -13.09
N ASP A 76 12.90 -20.09 -13.62
CA ASP A 76 13.00 -21.05 -14.73
C ASP A 76 12.75 -20.41 -16.12
N GLY A 77 12.64 -19.08 -16.18
CA GLY A 77 12.39 -18.34 -17.43
C GLY A 77 10.93 -18.26 -17.83
N LYS A 78 9.99 -18.87 -17.08
CA LYS A 78 8.56 -18.72 -17.35
C LYS A 78 8.11 -17.29 -17.09
N LEU A 79 7.45 -16.68 -18.06
CA LEU A 79 6.78 -15.38 -17.88
C LEU A 79 5.60 -15.55 -16.91
N ILE A 80 5.66 -14.86 -15.77
CA ILE A 80 4.60 -14.90 -14.73
C ILE A 80 3.62 -13.75 -14.91
N ARG A 81 4.12 -12.57 -15.31
CA ARG A 81 3.32 -11.36 -15.37
C ARG A 81 3.87 -10.36 -16.36
N GLU A 82 2.97 -9.73 -17.10
CA GLU A 82 3.23 -8.51 -17.85
C GLU A 82 2.43 -7.37 -17.21
N THR A 83 3.02 -6.18 -17.11
CA THR A 83 2.38 -5.02 -16.51
C THR A 83 2.73 -3.78 -17.31
N PRO A 84 1.75 -3.14 -17.97
CA PRO A 84 1.98 -1.90 -18.70
C PRO A 84 2.49 -0.79 -17.78
N TRP A 85 3.33 0.09 -18.30
CA TRP A 85 3.73 1.29 -17.58
C TRP A 85 2.59 2.32 -17.58
N ILE A 86 2.64 3.23 -16.61
CA ILE A 86 1.71 4.36 -16.51
C ILE A 86 2.58 5.61 -16.56
N LYS A 87 2.18 6.59 -17.37
CA LYS A 87 2.84 7.89 -17.49
C LYS A 87 1.84 9.02 -17.24
N PHE A 88 2.36 10.22 -17.05
CA PHE A 88 1.55 11.42 -17.19
C PHE A 88 1.13 11.59 -18.66
N LYS A 89 -0.03 12.20 -18.87
CA LYS A 89 -0.40 12.71 -20.19
C LYS A 89 0.57 13.81 -20.64
N ASP A 90 0.75 13.96 -21.94
CA ASP A 90 1.81 14.80 -22.50
C ASP A 90 1.66 16.31 -22.16
N ASP A 91 0.43 16.77 -21.87
CA ASP A 91 0.10 18.16 -21.55
C ASP A 91 0.03 18.47 -20.04
N VAL A 92 0.38 17.51 -19.19
CA VAL A 92 0.33 17.65 -17.72
C VAL A 92 1.67 18.16 -17.18
N ASP A 93 1.63 19.17 -16.30
CA ASP A 93 2.75 19.54 -15.44
C ASP A 93 2.77 18.67 -14.17
N PRO A 94 3.75 17.75 -14.00
CA PRO A 94 3.80 16.85 -12.85
C PRO A 94 3.88 17.56 -11.50
N SER A 95 4.41 18.80 -11.47
CA SER A 95 4.56 19.55 -10.23
C SER A 95 3.23 20.10 -9.68
N ALA A 96 2.22 20.18 -10.54
CA ALA A 96 0.87 20.63 -10.19
C ALA A 96 -0.08 19.48 -9.82
N VAL A 97 0.33 18.23 -10.03
CA VAL A 97 -0.52 17.05 -9.79
C VAL A 97 -0.50 16.64 -8.33
N SER A 98 -1.69 16.33 -7.79
CA SER A 98 -1.86 15.81 -6.43
C SER A 98 -2.49 14.42 -6.49
N PHE A 99 -1.82 13.42 -5.91
CA PHE A 99 -2.33 12.05 -5.88
C PHE A 99 -3.12 11.76 -4.60
N PRO A 100 -4.42 11.43 -4.70
CA PRO A 100 -5.20 10.98 -3.55
C PRO A 100 -4.85 9.52 -3.23
N THR A 101 -3.73 9.29 -2.56
CA THR A 101 -3.21 7.93 -2.30
C THR A 101 -4.12 7.06 -1.44
N GLY A 102 -5.15 7.62 -0.81
CA GLY A 102 -6.17 6.90 -0.03
C GLY A 102 -5.69 6.40 1.35
N TYR A 103 -4.38 6.41 1.63
CA TYR A 103 -3.85 5.89 2.90
C TYR A 103 -4.32 6.68 4.12
N ARG A 104 -4.45 8.02 4.01
CA ARG A 104 -4.94 8.84 5.11
C ARG A 104 -6.36 8.44 5.50
N ASP A 105 -7.25 8.38 4.52
CA ASP A 105 -8.67 8.13 4.76
C ASP A 105 -8.86 6.72 5.31
N ALA A 106 -8.17 5.73 4.72
CA ALA A 106 -8.22 4.36 5.19
C ALA A 106 -7.64 4.18 6.61
N ALA A 107 -6.59 4.94 6.98
CA ALA A 107 -6.09 4.95 8.35
C ALA A 107 -7.10 5.57 9.33
N VAL A 108 -7.76 6.67 8.95
CA VAL A 108 -8.81 7.28 9.78
C VAL A 108 -9.97 6.32 9.98
N GLU A 109 -10.46 5.69 8.91
CA GLU A 109 -11.55 4.71 8.94
C GLU A 109 -11.19 3.50 9.82
N SER A 110 -9.99 2.95 9.64
CA SER A 110 -9.52 1.80 10.42
C SER A 110 -9.47 2.13 11.92
N TYR A 111 -9.04 3.33 12.31
CA TYR A 111 -8.99 3.71 13.72
C TYR A 111 -10.36 4.02 14.33
N GLN A 112 -11.45 4.07 13.55
CA GLN A 112 -12.80 4.19 14.09
C GLN A 112 -13.37 2.85 14.58
N VAL A 113 -12.82 1.71 14.13
CA VAL A 113 -13.29 0.38 14.56
C VAL A 113 -12.66 -0.10 15.87
N TYR A 114 -11.68 0.64 16.40
CA TYR A 114 -10.94 0.30 17.62
C TYR A 114 -11.22 1.27 18.78
#